data_AF-A0A1Q7PBK1-F1
#
_entry.id   AF-A0A1Q7PBK1-F1
#
_cell.length_a   1.000
_cell.length_b   1.000
_cell.length_c   1.000
_cell.angle_alpha   90.00
_cell.angle_beta   90.00
_cell.angle_gamma   90.00
#
_symmetry.space_group_name_H-M   'P 1'
#
loop_
_entity.id
_entity.type
_entity.pdbx_description
1 polymer ?
#
loop_
_entity_poly.entity_id
_entity_poly.type
_entity_poly.pdbx_seq_one_letter_code
_entity_poly.pdbx_strand_id
1 'polypeptide(L)'
;MSAGDILARSGLRVGQRLATVDADDVADRLTHYPWIAASRLNVSPAGRVTISVQERVPHAALPYRDAYLLLDPTGVALAVVRSTPSVPVIRVDGVALPWIRIGDRVPSAPTLDALRVLGAVPEEEIARGLRLRVDRAGSVTLTTADGITVLLGQPRGLPARIASLPQVLSAIRHQRLGVQYVDLRFTGSVILKLGAAPAGGGVRH
;
A
#
# COMPACT_ATOMS: atom_id res chain seq x y z
N MET A 1 -17.48 7.35 -0.86
CA MET A 1 -18.75 7.55 -0.12
C MET A 1 -19.70 8.40 -0.95
N SER A 2 -21.02 8.33 -0.73
CA SER A 2 -21.96 9.24 -1.43
C SER A 2 -22.05 10.61 -0.73
N ALA A 3 -22.52 11.63 -1.46
CA ALA A 3 -22.77 12.95 -0.88
C ALA A 3 -23.82 12.90 0.26
N GLY A 4 -24.84 12.03 0.12
CA GLY A 4 -25.83 11.81 1.17
C GLY A 4 -25.23 11.22 2.45
N ASP A 5 -24.30 10.28 2.31
CA ASP A 5 -23.58 9.71 3.46
C ASP A 5 -22.74 10.76 4.18
N ILE A 6 -22.05 11.63 3.42
CA ILE A 6 -21.23 12.71 3.99
C ILE A 6 -22.14 13.68 4.76
N LEU A 7 -23.27 14.08 4.19
CA LEU A 7 -24.21 14.96 4.88
C LEU A 7 -24.73 14.31 6.18
N ALA A 8 -25.18 13.05 6.13
CA ALA A 8 -25.68 12.34 7.30
C ALA A 8 -24.63 12.22 8.42
N ARG A 9 -23.37 11.98 8.04
CA ARG A 9 -22.23 11.82 8.97
C ARG A 9 -21.67 13.15 9.48
N SER A 10 -21.85 14.24 8.73
CA SER A 10 -21.42 15.58 9.13
C SER A 10 -22.21 16.14 10.32
N GLY A 11 -23.41 15.61 10.59
CA GLY A 11 -24.33 16.15 11.59
C GLY A 11 -25.08 17.41 11.13
N LEU A 12 -24.83 17.89 9.91
CA LEU A 12 -25.50 19.05 9.35
C LEU A 12 -26.88 18.69 8.77
N ARG A 13 -27.78 19.67 8.80
CA ARG A 13 -29.12 19.56 8.20
C ARG A 13 -29.35 20.68 7.18
N VAL A 14 -29.97 20.33 6.06
CA VAL A 14 -30.42 21.33 5.08
C VAL A 14 -31.44 22.26 5.77
N GLY A 15 -31.23 23.57 5.66
CA GLY A 15 -32.07 24.59 6.30
C GLY A 15 -31.68 24.96 7.74
N GLN A 16 -30.61 24.38 8.30
CA GLN A 16 -30.09 24.81 9.61
C GLN A 16 -29.53 26.25 9.54
N ARG A 17 -29.51 26.93 10.69
CA ARG A 17 -28.91 28.27 10.78
C ARG A 17 -27.40 28.18 10.62
N LEU A 18 -26.83 28.97 9.71
CA LEU A 18 -25.38 28.95 9.45
C LEU A 18 -24.55 29.42 10.64
N ALA A 19 -25.09 30.33 11.46
CA ALA A 19 -24.44 30.80 12.68
C ALA A 19 -24.23 29.70 13.74
N THR A 20 -24.94 28.57 13.63
CA THR A 20 -24.79 27.43 14.56
C THR A 20 -23.90 26.33 13.98
N VAL A 21 -23.27 26.56 12.82
CA VAL A 21 -22.41 25.59 12.17
C VAL A 21 -21.00 25.75 12.69
N ASP A 22 -20.51 24.72 13.37
CA ASP A 22 -19.11 24.60 13.79
C ASP A 22 -18.35 23.79 12.73
N ALA A 23 -17.40 24.46 12.05
CA ALA A 23 -16.63 23.85 10.98
C ALA A 23 -15.65 22.78 11.48
N ASP A 24 -15.09 22.98 12.67
CA ASP A 24 -14.11 22.08 13.25
C ASP A 24 -14.79 20.83 13.79
N ASP A 25 -15.93 20.97 14.48
CA ASP A 25 -16.75 19.82 14.91
C ASP A 25 -17.21 18.95 13.73
N VAL A 26 -17.62 19.57 12.61
CA VAL A 26 -17.96 18.82 11.40
C VAL A 26 -16.75 18.09 10.83
N ALA A 27 -15.60 18.75 10.78
CA ALA A 27 -14.37 18.15 10.27
C ALA A 27 -13.91 16.98 11.16
N ASP A 28 -13.99 17.14 12.48
CA ASP A 28 -13.66 16.11 13.45
C ASP A 28 -14.60 14.91 13.33
N ARG A 29 -15.92 15.13 13.28
CA ARG A 29 -16.90 14.04 13.07
C ARG A 29 -16.64 13.26 11.80
N LEU A 30 -16.32 13.94 10.71
CA LEU A 30 -16.03 13.28 9.44
C LEU A 30 -14.70 12.49 9.50
N THR A 31 -13.65 13.05 10.09
CA THR A 31 -12.34 12.38 10.21
C THR A 31 -12.33 11.23 11.23
N HIS A 32 -13.31 11.15 12.13
CA HIS A 32 -13.56 9.95 12.95
C HIS A 32 -13.93 8.72 12.11
N TYR A 33 -14.40 8.90 10.87
CA TYR A 33 -14.62 7.77 9.96
C TYR A 33 -13.30 7.31 9.34
N PRO A 34 -12.91 6.04 9.49
CA PRO A 34 -11.60 5.54 9.08
C PRO A 34 -11.27 5.72 7.59
N TRP A 35 -12.28 5.88 6.73
CA TRP A 35 -12.09 6.10 5.30
C TRP A 35 -11.91 7.57 4.91
N ILE A 36 -12.01 8.52 5.84
CA ILE A 36 -11.83 9.95 5.58
C ILE A 36 -10.47 10.40 6.12
N ALA A 37 -9.55 10.72 5.20
CA ALA A 37 -8.20 11.19 5.52
C ALA A 37 -8.23 12.61 6.10
N ALA A 38 -9.03 13.46 5.48
CA ALA A 38 -9.20 14.85 5.86
C ALA A 38 -10.57 15.33 5.39
N SER A 39 -11.11 16.33 6.09
CA SER A 39 -12.30 17.05 5.66
C SER A 39 -12.17 18.53 5.97
N ARG A 40 -12.76 19.36 5.13
CA ARG A 40 -12.83 20.81 5.32
C ARG A 40 -14.25 21.28 5.06
N LEU A 41 -14.76 22.09 5.96
CA LEU A 41 -16.00 22.82 5.77
C LEU A 41 -15.69 24.24 5.32
N ASN A 42 -16.43 24.74 4.34
CA ASN A 42 -16.43 26.14 3.97
C ASN A 42 -17.88 26.66 3.90
N VAL A 43 -18.15 27.76 4.59
CA VAL A 43 -19.44 28.44 4.58
C VAL A 43 -19.28 29.73 3.79
N SER A 44 -20.00 29.84 2.67
CA SER A 44 -19.95 31.03 1.84
C SER A 44 -20.82 32.15 2.40
N PRO A 45 -20.49 33.44 2.13
CA PRO A 45 -21.33 34.57 2.50
C PRO A 45 -22.76 34.52 1.92
N ALA A 46 -22.94 33.84 0.77
CA ALA A 46 -24.24 33.64 0.13
C ALA A 46 -25.05 32.48 0.75
N GLY A 47 -24.58 31.92 1.86
CA GLY A 47 -25.28 30.91 2.63
C GLY A 47 -25.14 29.47 2.13
N ARG A 48 -24.13 29.20 1.29
CA ARG A 48 -23.82 27.85 0.80
C ARG A 48 -22.77 27.19 1.69
N VAL A 49 -23.03 25.96 2.11
CA VAL A 49 -22.05 25.12 2.80
C VAL A 49 -21.43 24.13 1.81
N THR A 50 -20.10 24.10 1.75
CA THR A 50 -19.33 23.15 0.94
C THR A 50 -18.50 22.28 1.88
N ILE A 51 -18.67 20.97 1.79
CA ILE A 51 -17.82 19.98 2.47
C ILE A 51 -16.88 19.40 1.43
N SER A 52 -15.57 19.56 1.64
CA SER A 52 -14.55 18.87 0.87
C SER A 52 -14.02 17.71 1.70
N VAL A 53 -14.02 16.50 1.14
CA VAL A 53 -13.54 15.28 1.80
C VAL A 53 -12.44 14.67 0.96
N GLN A 54 -11.34 14.29 1.62
CA GLN A 54 -10.30 13.44 1.03
C GLN A 54 -10.50 12.03 1.55
N GLU A 55 -10.86 11.10 0.67
CA GLU A 55 -11.00 9.69 1.02
C GLU A 55 -9.63 9.00 1.08
N ARG A 56 -9.45 8.09 2.05
CA ARG A 56 -8.29 7.21 2.10
C ARG A 56 -8.40 6.15 1.03
N VAL A 57 -7.27 5.85 0.40
CA VAL A 57 -7.14 4.75 -0.56
C VAL A 57 -6.32 3.65 0.11
N PRO A 58 -6.77 2.38 0.10
CA PRO A 58 -5.96 1.27 0.55
C PRO A 58 -4.66 1.20 -0.25
N HIS A 59 -3.54 1.08 0.45
CA HIS A 59 -2.20 1.08 -0.14
C HIS A 59 -1.52 -0.28 0.04
N ALA A 60 -1.76 -0.96 1.16
CA ALA A 60 -1.18 -2.26 1.43
C ALA A 60 -2.14 -3.16 2.20
N ALA A 61 -1.90 -4.45 2.10
CA ALA A 61 -2.51 -5.47 2.94
C ALA A 61 -1.44 -6.14 3.79
N LEU A 62 -1.70 -6.29 5.08
CA LEU A 62 -0.82 -6.99 6.00
C LEU A 62 -1.51 -8.26 6.50
N PRO A 63 -0.84 -9.43 6.50
CA PRO A 63 -1.37 -10.63 7.14
C PRO A 63 -1.73 -10.34 8.60
N TYR A 64 -2.97 -10.67 8.96
CA TYR A 64 -3.53 -10.37 10.27
C TYR A 64 -4.43 -11.53 10.70
N ARG A 65 -3.88 -12.44 11.50
CA ARG A 65 -4.48 -13.73 11.84
C ARG A 65 -4.80 -14.54 10.57
N ASP A 66 -6.06 -14.91 10.38
CA ASP A 66 -6.61 -15.65 9.23
C ASP A 66 -7.16 -14.73 8.13
N ALA A 67 -6.80 -13.44 8.17
CA ALA A 67 -7.28 -12.39 7.28
C ALA A 67 -6.16 -11.42 6.87
N TYR A 68 -6.53 -10.36 6.17
CA TYR A 68 -5.66 -9.24 5.82
C TYR A 68 -6.21 -7.94 6.40
N LEU A 69 -5.33 -7.16 7.04
CA LEU A 69 -5.61 -5.79 7.45
C LEU A 69 -5.23 -4.85 6.31
N LEU A 70 -6.20 -4.11 5.78
CA LEU A 70 -5.97 -3.08 4.77
C LEU A 70 -5.48 -1.80 5.46
N LEU A 71 -4.40 -1.23 4.93
CA LEU A 71 -3.75 -0.04 5.45
C LEU A 71 -3.68 1.04 4.38
N ASP A 72 -3.85 2.30 4.78
CA ASP A 72 -3.47 3.45 3.95
C ASP A 72 -1.94 3.64 3.93
N PRO A 73 -1.39 4.58 3.13
CA PRO A 73 0.06 4.83 3.09
C PRO A 73 0.66 5.27 4.43
N THR A 74 -0.17 5.77 5.35
CA THR A 74 0.25 6.22 6.69
C THR A 74 0.13 5.10 7.72
N GLY A 75 -0.40 3.94 7.37
CA GLY A 75 -0.58 2.80 8.26
C GLY A 75 -1.85 2.86 9.10
N VAL A 76 -2.86 3.65 8.70
CA VAL A 76 -4.20 3.63 9.30
C VAL A 76 -4.94 2.38 8.82
N ALA A 77 -5.51 1.62 9.77
CA ALA A 77 -6.34 0.45 9.50
C ALA A 77 -7.69 0.84 8.88
N LEU A 78 -7.99 0.35 7.68
CA LEU A 78 -9.23 0.68 6.95
C LEU A 78 -10.28 -0.43 7.02
N ALA A 79 -9.85 -1.69 6.92
CA ALA A 79 -10.75 -2.85 6.98
C ALA A 79 -9.96 -4.14 7.24
N VAL A 80 -10.67 -5.18 7.68
CA VAL A 80 -10.18 -6.56 7.68
C VAL A 80 -10.92 -7.34 6.60
N VAL A 81 -10.18 -7.98 5.70
CA VAL A 81 -10.73 -8.76 4.58
C VAL A 81 -10.19 -10.18 4.58
N ARG A 82 -11.04 -11.16 4.27
CA ARG A 82 -10.65 -12.59 4.18
C ARG A 82 -10.33 -13.03 2.76
N SER A 83 -10.81 -12.29 1.76
CA SER A 83 -10.48 -12.51 0.36
C SER A 83 -9.05 -12.04 0.04
N THR A 84 -8.53 -12.49 -1.10
CA THR A 84 -7.29 -11.95 -1.66
C THR A 84 -7.40 -10.43 -1.79
N PRO A 85 -6.47 -9.65 -1.22
CA PRO A 85 -6.51 -8.20 -1.30
C PRO A 85 -6.18 -7.73 -2.73
N SER A 86 -6.80 -6.63 -3.15
CA SER A 86 -6.52 -5.96 -4.42
C SER A 86 -5.28 -5.05 -4.38
N VAL A 87 -4.63 -4.96 -3.22
CA VAL A 87 -3.43 -4.15 -2.96
C VAL A 87 -2.24 -5.07 -2.63
N PRO A 88 -1.00 -4.59 -2.78
CA PRO A 88 0.19 -5.36 -2.45
C PRO A 88 0.18 -5.89 -1.02
N VAL A 89 0.63 -7.13 -0.86
CA VAL A 89 0.79 -7.72 0.47
C VAL A 89 2.18 -7.40 1.00
N ILE A 90 2.24 -6.75 2.17
CA ILE A 90 3.47 -6.54 2.92
C ILE A 90 3.59 -7.62 4.01
N ARG A 91 4.79 -8.13 4.26
CA ARG A 91 5.10 -9.04 5.37
C ARG A 91 6.34 -8.53 6.09
N VAL A 92 6.26 -8.40 7.41
CA VAL A 92 7.41 -8.03 8.23
C VAL A 92 7.67 -9.15 9.22
N ASP A 93 8.86 -9.74 9.14
CA ASP A 93 9.22 -10.88 9.98
C ASP A 93 9.45 -10.48 11.42
N GLY A 94 9.03 -11.35 12.35
CA GLY A 94 9.19 -11.11 13.78
C GLY A 94 8.22 -10.07 14.35
N VAL A 95 7.31 -9.52 13.54
CA VAL A 95 6.25 -8.62 13.99
C VAL A 95 4.97 -9.42 14.21
N ALA A 96 4.49 -9.44 15.45
CA ALA A 96 3.15 -9.89 15.79
C ALA A 96 2.33 -8.65 16.18
N LEU A 97 1.29 -8.35 15.42
CA LEU A 97 0.44 -7.21 15.73
C LEU A 97 -0.55 -7.54 16.85
N PRO A 98 -0.79 -6.60 17.78
CA PRO A 98 -1.87 -6.72 18.74
C PRO A 98 -3.22 -6.63 18.01
N TRP A 99 -4.32 -6.72 18.77
CA TRP A 99 -5.62 -6.35 18.21
C TRP A 99 -5.62 -4.86 17.81
N ILE A 100 -6.07 -4.57 16.60
CA ILE A 100 -6.12 -3.22 16.03
C ILE A 100 -7.57 -2.87 15.71
N ARG A 101 -8.00 -1.69 16.20
CA ARG A 101 -9.28 -1.10 15.84
C ARG A 101 -9.18 -0.46 14.47
N ILE A 102 -10.23 -0.56 13.66
CA ILE A 102 -10.31 0.18 12.40
C ILE A 102 -10.29 1.69 12.71
N GLY A 103 -9.48 2.44 11.97
CA GLY A 103 -9.17 3.86 12.20
C GLY A 103 -7.88 4.09 12.98
N ASP A 104 -7.37 3.09 13.72
CA ASP A 104 -6.12 3.23 14.44
C ASP A 104 -4.92 3.06 13.49
N ARG A 105 -3.83 3.77 13.82
CA ARG A 105 -2.55 3.57 13.16
C ARG A 105 -1.87 2.32 13.73
N VAL A 106 -1.28 1.50 12.86
CA VAL A 106 -0.53 0.31 13.28
C VAL A 106 0.63 0.69 14.21
N PRO A 107 0.73 0.10 15.42
CA PRO A 107 1.78 0.38 16.38
C PRO A 107 3.05 -0.43 16.09
N SER A 108 3.59 -0.35 14.87
CA SER A 108 4.78 -1.10 14.45
C SER A 108 5.64 -0.26 13.52
N ALA A 109 6.75 0.28 14.03
CA ALA A 109 7.71 1.03 13.22
C ALA A 109 8.22 0.22 12.01
N PRO A 110 8.60 -1.07 12.13
CA PRO A 110 8.98 -1.87 10.97
C PRO A 110 7.89 -2.00 9.90
N THR A 111 6.61 -2.05 10.31
CA THR A 111 5.47 -2.05 9.36
C THR A 111 5.31 -0.70 8.68
N LEU A 112 5.44 0.40 9.41
CA LEU A 112 5.40 1.74 8.84
C LEU A 112 6.57 1.97 7.86
N ASP A 113 7.74 1.42 8.16
CA ASP A 113 8.90 1.46 7.28
C ASP A 113 8.66 0.67 5.99
N ALA A 114 8.07 -0.52 6.10
CA ALA A 114 7.66 -1.31 4.94
C ALA A 114 6.65 -0.57 4.05
N LEU A 115 5.70 0.17 4.63
CA LEU A 115 4.78 1.04 3.88
C LEU A 115 5.51 2.16 3.14
N ARG A 116 6.49 2.80 3.80
CA ARG A 116 7.33 3.83 3.14
C ARG A 116 8.12 3.25 1.97
N VAL A 117 8.65 2.04 2.13
CA VAL A 117 9.34 1.33 1.04
C VAL A 117 8.38 1.04 -0.10
N LEU A 118 7.18 0.53 0.20
CA LEU A 118 6.15 0.27 -0.82
C LEU A 118 5.78 1.55 -1.57
N GLY A 119 5.62 2.67 -0.87
CA GLY A 119 5.33 3.97 -1.48
C GLY A 119 6.46 4.52 -2.38
N ALA A 120 7.67 3.98 -2.29
CA ALA A 120 8.76 4.30 -3.21
C ALA A 120 8.78 3.38 -4.44
N VAL A 121 8.05 2.26 -4.42
CA VAL A 121 7.98 1.34 -5.56
C VAL A 121 7.13 1.98 -6.67
N PRO A 122 7.60 1.91 -7.94
CA PRO A 122 6.83 2.43 -9.07
C PRO A 122 5.42 1.84 -9.17
N GLU A 123 4.45 2.69 -9.49
CA GLU A 123 3.02 2.35 -9.50
C GLU A 123 2.72 1.21 -10.48
N GLU A 124 3.47 1.10 -11.58
CA GLU A 124 3.28 0.05 -12.56
C GLU A 124 3.59 -1.35 -11.99
N GLU A 125 4.57 -1.48 -11.10
CA GLU A 125 4.88 -2.75 -10.44
C GLU A 125 3.89 -3.04 -9.30
N ILE A 126 3.39 -2.00 -8.62
CA ILE A 126 2.30 -2.13 -7.64
C ILE A 126 1.03 -2.67 -8.30
N ALA A 127 0.63 -2.07 -9.43
CA ALA A 127 -0.58 -2.43 -10.18
C ALA A 127 -0.51 -3.86 -10.75
N ARG A 128 0.70 -4.38 -11.02
CA ARG A 128 0.91 -5.76 -11.45
C ARG A 128 0.75 -6.79 -10.33
N GLY A 129 0.67 -6.36 -9.07
CA GLY A 129 0.50 -7.23 -7.92
C GLY A 129 1.83 -7.78 -7.40
N LEU A 130 2.55 -6.96 -6.64
CA LEU A 130 3.76 -7.39 -5.94
C LEU A 130 3.48 -7.81 -4.49
N ARG A 131 4.41 -8.58 -3.93
CA ARG A 131 4.53 -8.83 -2.49
C ARG A 131 5.84 -8.25 -2.00
N LEU A 132 5.81 -7.62 -0.83
CA LEU A 132 6.99 -7.07 -0.18
C LEU A 132 7.22 -7.79 1.13
N ARG A 133 8.47 -8.17 1.39
CA ARG A 133 8.90 -8.79 2.63
C ARG A 133 10.07 -8.01 3.21
N VAL A 134 9.98 -7.71 4.51
CA VAL A 134 11.09 -7.18 5.31
C VAL A 134 11.47 -8.24 6.32
N ASP A 135 12.72 -8.69 6.31
CA ASP A 135 13.20 -9.67 7.28
C ASP A 135 13.55 -9.03 8.64
N ARG A 136 13.93 -9.86 9.62
CA ARG A 136 14.30 -9.38 10.97
C ARG A 136 15.52 -8.46 10.99
N ALA A 137 16.35 -8.49 9.94
CA ALA A 137 17.51 -7.63 9.79
C ALA A 137 17.19 -6.35 9.00
N GLY A 138 15.92 -6.11 8.65
CA GLY A 138 15.49 -4.94 7.87
C GLY A 138 15.77 -5.05 6.37
N SER A 139 16.19 -6.21 5.87
CA SER A 139 16.45 -6.41 4.45
C SER A 139 15.13 -6.55 3.69
N VAL A 140 15.01 -5.84 2.57
CA VAL A 140 13.81 -5.81 1.73
C VAL A 140 13.94 -6.81 0.59
N THR A 141 12.89 -7.60 0.39
CA THR A 141 12.69 -8.48 -0.76
C THR A 141 11.34 -8.19 -1.40
N LEU A 142 11.32 -8.12 -2.73
CA LEU A 142 10.10 -7.96 -3.53
C LEU A 142 9.86 -9.24 -4.33
N THR A 143 8.62 -9.69 -4.43
CA THR A 143 8.22 -10.77 -5.31
C THR A 143 7.13 -10.27 -6.24
N THR A 144 7.36 -10.29 -7.55
CA THR A 144 6.39 -9.87 -8.55
C THR A 144 5.31 -10.93 -8.77
N ALA A 145 4.19 -10.56 -9.42
CA ALA A 145 3.12 -11.50 -9.74
C ALA A 145 3.57 -12.64 -10.67
N ASP A 146 4.51 -12.36 -11.57
CA ASP A 146 5.15 -13.34 -12.48
C ASP A 146 6.23 -14.19 -11.78
N GLY A 147 6.40 -14.05 -10.46
CA GLY A 147 7.22 -14.95 -9.63
C GLY A 147 8.69 -14.57 -9.52
N ILE A 148 9.11 -13.42 -10.05
CA ILE A 148 10.49 -12.94 -9.95
C ILE A 148 10.73 -12.44 -8.52
N THR A 149 11.74 -13.00 -7.85
CA THR A 149 12.19 -12.54 -6.54
C THR A 149 13.33 -11.55 -6.69
N VAL A 150 13.15 -10.32 -6.20
CA VAL A 150 14.16 -9.26 -6.24
C VAL A 150 14.68 -8.97 -4.83
N LEU A 151 15.97 -9.18 -4.61
CA LEU A 151 16.62 -8.77 -3.38
C LEU A 151 17.06 -7.31 -3.47
N LEU A 152 16.37 -6.48 -2.70
CA LEU A 152 16.70 -5.06 -2.57
C LEU A 152 17.63 -4.79 -1.39
N GLY A 153 17.76 -5.71 -0.44
CA GLY A 153 18.74 -5.59 0.63
C GLY A 153 18.38 -4.54 1.68
N GLN A 154 19.41 -4.09 2.39
CA GLN A 154 19.32 -3.17 3.52
C GLN A 154 18.80 -1.77 3.12
N PRO A 155 18.27 -0.96 4.06
CA PRO A 155 17.75 0.39 3.75
C PRO A 155 18.77 1.32 3.07
N ARG A 156 20.07 1.14 3.34
CA ARG A 156 21.13 1.93 2.72
C ARG A 156 21.19 1.69 1.20
N GLY A 157 20.99 2.75 0.42
CA GLY A 157 20.96 2.70 -1.05
C GLY A 157 19.69 2.09 -1.64
N LEU A 158 18.69 1.78 -0.80
CA LEU A 158 17.42 1.19 -1.22
C LEU A 158 16.66 2.06 -2.25
N PRO A 159 16.58 3.40 -2.12
CA PRO A 159 15.90 4.23 -3.12
C PRO A 159 16.45 4.07 -4.53
N ALA A 160 17.78 4.01 -4.69
CA ALA A 160 18.42 3.83 -6.00
C ALA A 160 18.09 2.46 -6.61
N ARG A 161 18.05 1.40 -5.79
CA ARG A 161 17.71 0.05 -6.26
C ARG A 161 16.23 -0.08 -6.63
N ILE A 162 15.34 0.58 -5.88
CA ILE A 162 13.92 0.66 -6.22
C ILE A 162 13.72 1.41 -7.53
N ALA A 163 14.42 2.54 -7.73
CA ALA A 163 14.35 3.30 -8.97
C ALA A 163 14.82 2.50 -10.20
N SER A 164 15.72 1.54 -10.04
CA SER A 164 16.15 0.66 -11.14
C SER A 164 15.18 -0.49 -11.47
N LEU A 165 14.18 -0.76 -10.62
CA LEU A 165 13.28 -1.91 -10.77
C LEU A 165 12.58 -1.96 -12.14
N PRO A 166 11.95 -0.88 -12.64
CA PRO A 166 11.22 -0.94 -13.90
C PRO A 166 12.12 -1.32 -15.07
N GLN A 167 13.32 -0.75 -15.14
CA GLN A 167 14.28 -1.06 -16.20
C GLN A 167 14.73 -2.51 -16.15
N VAL A 168 15.10 -3.01 -14.96
CA VAL A 168 15.57 -4.40 -14.79
C VAL A 168 14.47 -5.41 -15.10
N LEU A 169 13.27 -5.22 -14.53
CA LEU A 169 12.14 -6.14 -14.73
C LEU A 169 11.63 -6.09 -16.17
N SER A 170 11.59 -4.91 -16.78
CA SER A 170 11.21 -4.76 -18.19
C SER A 170 12.20 -5.50 -19.11
N ALA A 171 13.52 -5.34 -18.89
CA ALA A 171 14.53 -6.05 -19.67
C ALA A 171 14.39 -7.58 -19.57
N ILE A 172 14.17 -8.11 -18.37
CA ILE A 172 13.94 -9.55 -18.13
C ILE A 172 12.72 -10.05 -18.91
N ARG A 173 11.60 -9.32 -18.83
CA ARG A 173 10.34 -9.66 -19.47
C ARG A 173 10.45 -9.59 -21.00
N HIS A 174 11.05 -8.53 -21.54
CA HIS A 174 11.24 -8.35 -22.99
C HIS A 174 12.15 -9.43 -23.60
N GLN A 175 13.22 -9.79 -22.90
CA GLN A 175 14.15 -10.84 -23.34
C GLN A 175 13.61 -12.26 -23.07
N ARG A 176 12.42 -12.38 -22.45
CA ARG A 176 11.79 -13.65 -22.07
C ARG A 176 12.73 -14.57 -21.27
N LEU A 177 13.57 -13.96 -20.43
CA LEU A 177 14.48 -14.71 -19.59
C LEU A 177 13.67 -15.40 -18.49
N GLY A 178 13.85 -16.71 -18.33
CA GLY A 178 13.25 -17.48 -17.23
C GLY A 178 13.91 -17.16 -15.88
N VAL A 179 14.03 -15.89 -15.51
CA VAL A 179 14.69 -15.45 -14.27
C VAL A 179 13.79 -15.78 -13.08
N GLN A 180 14.32 -16.54 -12.12
CA GLN A 180 13.64 -16.75 -10.84
C GLN A 180 14.03 -15.69 -9.82
N TYR A 181 15.23 -15.12 -9.95
CA TYR A 181 15.83 -14.31 -8.91
C TYR A 181 16.76 -13.23 -9.48
N VAL A 182 16.63 -12.03 -8.91
CA VAL A 182 17.43 -10.84 -9.22
C VAL A 182 18.04 -10.31 -7.92
N ASP A 183 19.36 -10.22 -7.86
CA ASP A 183 20.06 -9.57 -6.75
C ASP A 183 20.47 -8.16 -7.16
N LEU A 184 19.90 -7.15 -6.49
CA LEU A 184 20.28 -5.76 -6.68
C LEU A 184 21.16 -5.24 -5.55
N ARG A 185 21.53 -6.06 -4.57
CA ARG A 185 22.27 -5.62 -3.37
C ARG A 185 23.68 -5.08 -3.68
N PHE A 186 24.22 -5.41 -4.85
CA PHE A 186 25.55 -5.00 -5.29
C PHE A 186 25.46 -3.73 -6.14
N THR A 187 26.11 -2.66 -5.70
CA THR A 187 26.12 -1.39 -6.43
C THR A 187 26.67 -1.57 -7.84
N GLY A 188 25.92 -1.12 -8.85
CA GLY A 188 26.34 -1.15 -10.25
C GLY A 188 26.36 -2.55 -10.89
N SER A 189 25.86 -3.58 -10.22
CA SER A 189 25.80 -4.95 -10.75
C SER A 189 24.44 -5.59 -10.46
N VAL A 190 23.92 -6.32 -11.46
CA VAL A 190 22.68 -7.10 -11.34
C VAL A 190 23.04 -8.56 -11.48
N ILE A 191 22.81 -9.36 -10.43
CA ILE A 191 23.03 -10.80 -10.48
C ILE A 191 21.71 -11.49 -10.78
N LEU A 192 21.64 -12.23 -11.89
CA LEU A 192 20.47 -12.98 -12.30
C LEU A 192 20.69 -14.47 -12.07
N LYS A 193 19.69 -15.14 -11.47
CA LYS A 193 19.61 -16.59 -11.49
C LYS A 193 18.46 -17.01 -12.38
N LEU A 194 18.80 -17.73 -13.45
CA LEU A 194 17.85 -18.36 -14.35
C LEU A 194 17.25 -19.61 -13.68
N GLY A 195 15.96 -19.83 -13.90
CA GLY A 195 15.29 -21.09 -13.62
C GLY A 195 15.72 -22.15 -14.62
N ALA A 196 15.60 -23.41 -14.22
CA ALA A 196 15.79 -24.52 -15.15
C ALA A 196 14.81 -24.36 -16.32
N ALA A 197 15.31 -24.45 -17.56
CA ALA A 197 14.45 -24.55 -18.72
C ALA A 197 13.55 -25.79 -18.56
N PRO A 198 12.26 -25.74 -18.97
CA PRO A 198 11.49 -26.97 -19.07
C PRO A 198 12.27 -27.93 -19.96
N ALA A 199 12.51 -29.15 -19.47
CA ALA A 199 13.22 -30.17 -20.22
C ALA A 199 12.48 -30.37 -21.54
N GLY A 200 13.04 -29.81 -22.62
CA GLY A 200 12.55 -30.04 -23.96
C GLY A 200 12.61 -31.53 -24.20
N GLY A 201 11.44 -32.17 -24.24
CA GLY A 201 11.29 -33.56 -24.60
C GLY A 201 11.85 -33.76 -26.00
N GLY A 202 13.14 -34.13 -26.06
CA GLY A 202 13.75 -34.65 -27.25
C GLY A 202 13.10 -35.99 -27.55
N VAL A 203 12.09 -35.97 -28.42
CA VAL A 203 11.69 -37.18 -29.14
C VAL A 203 12.85 -37.52 -30.05
N ARG A 204 13.65 -38.50 -29.62
CA ARG A 204 14.60 -39.20 -30.48
C ARG A 204 13.87 -40.40 -31.08
N HIS A 205 13.94 -40.44 -32.42
CA HIS A 205 13.56 -41.50 -33.37
C HIS A 205 12.08 -41.62 -33.71
#